data_AF-A0A2M8APH4-F1
#
_entry.id   AF-A0A2M8APH4-F1
#
_cell.length_a   1.000
_cell.length_b   1.000
_cell.length_c   1.000
_cell.angle_alpha   90.00
_cell.angle_beta   90.00
_cell.angle_gamma   90.00
#
_symmetry.space_group_name_H-M   'P 1'
#
loop_
_entity.id
_entity.type
_entity.pdbx_description
1 polymer ?
#
loop_
_entity_poly.entity_id
_entity_poly.type
_entity_poly.pdbx_seq_one_letter_code
_entity_poly.pdbx_strand_id
1 'polypeptide(L)'
;MIIKKILTSIMLVSVILFSSCDNNDDDNANINLFTIDETSPANNAAGVSRNAVITATFSENMDTSTITTSSFMVKQGTNEVSGSVNYSGDTATFTPTENLSAGKVYTATLTRDVKDLAGNSMASNMVWNFTTGGTLTALNAVNLGASENYVVLAKTAINNSLTSIITGDLGLSPAATSFITGLALTDATGYATSAQITGRVYAADMADPTPINLTTAVENMITAYNDAADRPSPDFVELATGNIGGKTLLPGLYKWTNSVTIPSSITISGTADDVWIFQIAGNLSMSSGINMTLEGGAQAKNIFWQVAGEATFGTTSHFEGVLLSMTGITFQTGATMNGRALAQTAVVLEGNSVSEPQ
;
A
#
# COMPACT_ATOMS: atom_id res chain seq x y z
N MET A 1 -20.28 -50.16 1.16
CA MET A 1 -19.31 -50.57 0.12
C MET A 1 -17.96 -50.02 0.53
N ILE A 2 -17.12 -50.93 1.00
CA ILE A 2 -15.80 -50.71 1.59
C ILE A 2 -14.80 -50.45 0.46
N ILE A 3 -13.90 -49.47 0.58
CA ILE A 3 -12.52 -49.56 0.07
C ILE A 3 -11.62 -48.76 1.02
N LYS A 4 -10.82 -49.53 1.80
CA LYS A 4 -9.57 -49.12 2.45
C LYS A 4 -8.45 -49.21 1.42
N LYS A 5 -7.53 -48.24 1.36
CA LYS A 5 -6.14 -48.41 0.91
C LYS A 5 -5.28 -47.29 1.51
N ILE A 6 -4.02 -47.43 1.93
CA ILE A 6 -3.11 -48.51 2.37
C ILE A 6 -2.03 -47.73 3.12
N LEU A 7 -1.68 -48.15 4.34
CA LEU A 7 -0.54 -47.65 5.12
C LEU A 7 0.69 -48.46 4.69
N THR A 8 1.82 -47.83 4.39
CA THR A 8 3.09 -48.54 4.14
C THR A 8 4.05 -48.24 5.30
N SER A 9 4.12 -49.18 6.24
CA SER A 9 5.17 -49.27 7.25
C SER A 9 6.41 -49.93 6.63
N ILE A 10 7.58 -49.33 6.81
CA ILE A 10 8.87 -50.00 6.61
C ILE A 10 9.34 -50.46 7.99
N MET A 11 9.35 -51.79 8.16
CA MET A 11 9.90 -52.50 9.31
C MET A 11 11.34 -52.88 8.93
N LEU A 12 12.34 -52.41 9.70
CA LEU A 12 13.71 -52.90 9.57
C LEU A 12 14.07 -53.74 10.78
N VAL A 13 14.61 -54.91 10.47
CA VAL A 13 14.88 -56.07 11.33
C VAL A 13 15.93 -55.77 12.40
N SER A 14 15.64 -56.18 13.64
CA SER A 14 16.57 -56.24 14.75
C SER A 14 17.55 -57.41 14.59
N VAL A 15 18.85 -57.14 14.75
CA VAL A 15 19.90 -58.14 14.97
C VAL A 15 20.42 -57.99 16.40
N ILE A 16 20.46 -59.11 17.11
CA ILE A 16 20.96 -59.37 18.47
C ILE A 16 22.00 -60.50 18.25
N LEU A 17 23.23 -60.61 18.79
CA LEU A 17 23.97 -60.12 19.98
C LEU A 17 25.48 -60.37 19.72
N PHE A 18 26.39 -59.65 20.38
CA PHE A 18 27.41 -60.22 21.29
C PHE A 18 27.97 -59.11 22.18
N SER A 19 28.05 -59.39 23.48
CA SER A 19 28.62 -58.54 24.50
C SER A 19 30.14 -58.45 24.35
N SER A 20 30.67 -57.23 24.35
CA SER A 20 32.02 -56.96 24.85
C SER A 20 31.92 -55.73 25.73
N CYS A 21 32.21 -55.90 27.03
CA CYS A 21 32.35 -54.80 27.95
C CYS A 21 33.58 -53.99 27.53
N ASP A 22 33.38 -52.70 27.23
CA ASP A 22 34.40 -51.70 27.50
C ASP A 22 33.68 -50.42 27.94
N ASN A 23 34.05 -49.94 29.12
CA ASN A 23 33.51 -48.71 29.69
C ASN A 23 34.10 -47.54 28.91
N ASN A 24 33.39 -47.05 27.91
CA ASN A 24 33.61 -45.71 27.37
C ASN A 24 32.28 -44.98 27.42
N ASP A 25 32.31 -43.82 28.07
CA ASP A 25 31.20 -42.91 28.30
C ASP A 25 30.33 -42.78 27.04
N ASP A 26 29.20 -43.49 27.06
CA ASP A 26 28.11 -43.24 26.13
C ASP A 26 27.36 -42.01 26.69
N ASP A 27 28.01 -40.85 26.56
CA ASP A 27 27.33 -39.56 26.49
C ASP A 27 26.45 -39.62 25.23
N ASN A 28 25.35 -40.37 25.32
CA ASN A 28 24.15 -40.08 24.56
C ASN A 28 23.60 -38.78 25.14
N ALA A 29 24.36 -37.69 24.96
CA ALA A 29 23.90 -36.34 25.09
C ALA A 29 22.68 -36.29 24.20
N ASN A 30 21.52 -36.20 24.83
CA ASN A 30 20.30 -35.83 24.15
C ASN A 30 20.55 -34.42 23.61
N ILE A 31 21.16 -34.33 22.43
CA ILE A 31 21.47 -33.06 21.77
C ILE A 31 20.12 -32.50 21.36
N ASN A 32 19.54 -31.68 22.23
CA ASN A 32 18.35 -30.92 21.93
C ASN A 32 18.75 -29.87 20.88
N LEU A 33 18.77 -30.30 19.61
CA LEU A 33 19.11 -29.43 18.49
C LEU A 33 17.89 -28.56 18.19
N PHE A 34 18.04 -27.24 18.27
CA PHE A 34 17.01 -26.31 17.83
C PHE A 34 16.71 -26.46 16.33
N THR A 35 15.48 -26.11 15.95
CA THR A 35 15.01 -26.03 14.56
C THR A 35 14.50 -24.64 14.22
N ILE A 36 14.23 -24.41 12.93
CA ILE A 36 13.46 -23.25 12.45
C ILE A 36 12.04 -23.73 12.23
N ASP A 37 11.10 -23.18 12.99
CA ASP A 37 9.69 -23.56 12.93
C ASP A 37 8.97 -22.83 11.79
N GLU A 38 9.32 -21.57 11.54
CA GLU A 38 8.70 -20.75 10.51
C GLU A 38 9.71 -19.76 9.89
N THR A 39 9.52 -19.47 8.59
CA THR A 39 10.19 -18.35 7.92
C THR A 39 9.15 -17.45 7.28
N SER A 40 9.34 -16.13 7.37
CA SER A 40 8.56 -15.16 6.60
C SER A 40 9.50 -14.30 5.75
N PRO A 41 9.28 -14.15 4.44
CA PRO A 41 8.34 -14.91 3.63
C PRO A 41 8.60 -16.44 3.68
N ALA A 42 7.55 -17.23 3.47
CA ALA A 42 7.68 -18.68 3.38
C ALA A 42 8.56 -19.09 2.18
N ASN A 43 9.16 -20.29 2.25
CA ASN A 43 9.99 -20.79 1.15
C ASN A 43 9.19 -20.93 -0.16
N ASN A 44 9.73 -20.37 -1.23
CA ASN A 44 9.12 -20.20 -2.55
C ASN A 44 7.86 -19.30 -2.58
N ALA A 45 7.66 -18.44 -1.57
CA ALA A 45 6.59 -17.44 -1.61
C ALA A 45 6.76 -16.54 -2.85
N ALA A 46 5.64 -16.17 -3.48
CA ALA A 46 5.59 -15.27 -4.62
C ALA A 46 4.72 -14.06 -4.30
N GLY A 47 4.92 -12.94 -5.00
CA GLY A 47 4.14 -11.72 -4.77
C GLY A 47 4.47 -11.04 -3.44
N VAL A 48 5.66 -11.27 -2.88
CA VAL A 48 6.08 -10.70 -1.60
C VAL A 48 6.22 -9.19 -1.71
N SER A 49 5.69 -8.43 -0.75
CA SER A 49 5.81 -6.97 -0.75
C SER A 49 7.26 -6.52 -0.80
N ARG A 50 7.54 -5.45 -1.54
CA ARG A 50 8.89 -4.90 -1.72
C ARG A 50 9.47 -4.31 -0.43
N ASN A 51 8.62 -3.92 0.52
CA ASN A 51 8.99 -3.51 1.87
C ASN A 51 8.97 -4.67 2.89
N ALA A 52 9.04 -5.93 2.43
CA ALA A 52 8.98 -7.08 3.32
C ALA A 52 10.15 -7.09 4.33
N VAL A 53 9.80 -7.38 5.58
CA VAL A 53 10.73 -7.76 6.64
C VAL A 53 10.89 -9.28 6.59
N ILE A 54 12.12 -9.76 6.64
CA ILE A 54 12.43 -11.18 6.52
C ILE A 54 12.69 -11.74 7.92
N THR A 55 11.98 -12.80 8.32
CA THR A 55 12.08 -13.39 9.65
C THR A 55 12.31 -14.90 9.60
N ALA A 56 12.87 -15.41 10.70
CA ALA A 56 12.94 -16.83 11.00
C ALA A 56 12.65 -17.02 12.49
N THR A 57 11.68 -17.87 12.80
CA THR A 57 11.26 -18.22 14.15
C THR A 57 11.88 -19.57 14.52
N PHE A 58 12.61 -19.59 15.62
CA PHE A 58 13.32 -20.76 16.13
C PHE A 58 12.43 -21.54 17.10
N SER A 59 12.69 -22.84 17.26
CA SER A 59 11.97 -23.71 18.19
C SER A 59 12.28 -23.42 19.67
N GLU A 60 13.30 -22.61 19.93
CA GLU A 60 13.71 -22.20 21.28
C GLU A 60 14.46 -20.84 21.25
N ASN A 61 14.80 -20.33 22.43
CA ASN A 61 15.58 -19.10 22.56
C ASN A 61 17.05 -19.31 22.14
N MET A 62 17.54 -18.37 21.34
CA MET A 62 18.89 -18.41 20.75
C MET A 62 19.89 -17.50 21.47
N ASP A 63 21.19 -17.77 21.27
CA ASP A 63 22.25 -16.83 21.63
C ASP A 63 22.23 -15.64 20.67
N THR A 64 21.71 -14.52 21.17
CA THR A 64 21.54 -13.28 20.40
C THR A 64 22.85 -12.72 19.87
N SER A 65 23.99 -13.04 20.49
CA SER A 65 25.31 -12.57 20.03
C SER A 65 25.75 -13.23 18.72
N THR A 66 25.16 -14.38 18.39
CA THR A 66 25.46 -15.13 17.17
C THR A 66 24.54 -14.80 16.00
N ILE A 67 23.49 -14.00 16.24
CA ILE A 67 22.50 -13.60 15.23
C ILE A 67 22.82 -12.17 14.80
N THR A 68 23.57 -12.07 13.71
CA THR A 68 24.11 -10.80 13.19
C THR A 68 23.95 -10.75 11.68
N THR A 69 24.38 -9.66 11.05
CA THR A 69 24.39 -9.52 9.59
C THR A 69 25.35 -10.48 8.87
N SER A 70 26.26 -11.14 9.58
CA SER A 70 27.12 -12.19 9.00
C SER A 70 26.48 -13.58 9.03
N SER A 71 25.53 -13.82 9.94
CA SER A 71 24.86 -15.11 10.10
C SER A 71 23.44 -15.11 9.56
N PHE A 72 22.77 -13.96 9.42
CA PHE A 72 21.50 -13.81 8.71
C PHE A 72 21.66 -12.86 7.53
N MET A 73 21.68 -13.42 6.32
CA MET A 73 21.97 -12.71 5.08
C MET A 73 20.81 -12.81 4.09
N VAL A 74 20.62 -11.77 3.27
CA VAL A 74 19.70 -11.78 2.13
C VAL A 74 20.45 -11.38 0.86
N LYS A 75 20.26 -12.13 -0.23
CA LYS A 75 20.91 -11.90 -1.53
C LYS A 75 19.91 -11.89 -2.68
N GLN A 76 20.19 -11.08 -3.69
CA GLN A 76 19.59 -11.15 -5.02
C GLN A 76 20.63 -11.71 -6.00
N GLY A 77 20.55 -13.00 -6.33
CA GLY A 77 21.62 -13.67 -7.06
C GLY A 77 22.93 -13.59 -6.27
N THR A 78 23.95 -12.93 -6.84
CA THR A 78 25.24 -12.71 -6.16
C THR A 78 25.31 -11.43 -5.34
N ASN A 79 24.34 -10.52 -5.49
CA ASN A 79 24.37 -9.21 -4.85
C ASN A 79 23.81 -9.29 -3.43
N GLU A 80 24.53 -8.74 -2.47
CA GLU A 80 24.05 -8.63 -1.09
C GLU A 80 23.03 -7.51 -0.93
N VAL A 81 21.97 -7.80 -0.19
CA VAL A 81 20.99 -6.81 0.24
C VAL A 81 21.47 -6.23 1.55
N SER A 82 21.69 -4.92 1.60
CA SER A 82 22.00 -4.22 2.85
C SER A 82 20.78 -4.21 3.77
N GLY A 83 21.01 -4.42 5.06
CA GLY A 83 19.96 -4.40 6.08
C GLY A 83 20.51 -4.53 7.49
N SER A 84 19.60 -4.48 8.46
CA SER A 84 19.89 -4.72 9.88
C SER A 84 19.33 -6.05 10.32
N VAL A 85 19.98 -6.67 11.32
CA VAL A 85 19.51 -7.89 11.97
C VAL A 85 19.18 -7.57 13.42
N ASN A 86 18.01 -8.02 13.87
CA ASN A 86 17.55 -7.96 15.25
C ASN A 86 17.04 -9.33 15.68
N TYR A 87 17.02 -9.59 16.98
CA TYR A 87 16.45 -10.80 17.55
C TYR A 87 15.61 -10.44 18.78
N SER A 88 14.38 -10.96 18.86
CA SER A 88 13.48 -10.73 19.99
C SER A 88 12.59 -11.95 20.22
N GLY A 89 12.48 -12.39 21.47
CA GLY A 89 11.79 -13.64 21.82
C GLY A 89 12.52 -14.85 21.24
N ASP A 90 11.89 -15.47 20.25
CA ASP A 90 12.34 -16.63 19.48
C ASP A 90 12.57 -16.31 17.99
N THR A 91 12.56 -15.03 17.60
CA THR A 91 12.50 -14.64 16.19
C THR A 91 13.66 -13.73 15.80
N ALA A 92 14.46 -14.18 14.83
CA ALA A 92 15.42 -13.33 14.12
C ALA A 92 14.72 -12.57 13.00
N THR A 93 15.10 -11.30 12.84
CA THR A 93 14.49 -10.36 11.90
C THR A 93 15.58 -9.66 11.11
N PHE A 94 15.56 -9.80 9.79
CA PHE A 94 16.34 -9.02 8.85
C PHE A 94 15.45 -7.93 8.22
N THR A 95 15.84 -6.68 8.38
CA THR A 95 15.13 -5.53 7.78
C THR A 95 16.02 -4.90 6.69
N PRO A 96 15.65 -5.02 5.40
CA PRO A 96 16.35 -4.34 4.32
C PRO A 96 16.41 -2.82 4.57
N THR A 97 17.55 -2.20 4.24
CA THR A 97 17.69 -0.72 4.33
C THR A 97 16.84 -0.02 3.27
N GLU A 98 16.74 -0.63 2.09
CA GLU A 98 16.00 -0.12 0.94
C GLU A 98 14.91 -1.11 0.53
N ASN A 99 13.87 -0.61 -0.14
CA ASN A 99 12.84 -1.47 -0.71
C ASN A 99 13.45 -2.46 -1.73
N LEU A 100 13.02 -3.70 -1.65
CA LEU A 100 13.40 -4.76 -2.58
C LEU A 100 12.94 -4.42 -4.01
N SER A 101 13.70 -4.89 -5.00
CA SER A 101 13.39 -4.69 -6.42
C SER A 101 12.16 -5.48 -6.84
N ALA A 102 11.37 -4.94 -7.76
CA ALA A 102 10.14 -5.56 -8.25
C ALA A 102 10.43 -6.84 -9.07
N GLY A 103 9.63 -7.89 -8.84
CA GLY A 103 9.65 -9.13 -9.64
C GLY A 103 10.98 -9.89 -9.60
N LYS A 104 11.73 -9.83 -8.48
CA LYS A 104 13.05 -10.48 -8.34
C LYS A 104 13.02 -11.59 -7.31
N VAL A 105 13.85 -12.60 -7.55
CA VAL A 105 14.08 -13.70 -6.60
C VAL A 105 15.15 -13.27 -5.60
N TYR A 106 14.83 -13.41 -4.32
CA TYR A 106 15.73 -13.22 -3.20
C TYR A 106 15.97 -14.54 -2.49
N THR A 107 17.17 -14.72 -1.96
CA THR A 107 17.57 -15.87 -1.16
C THR A 107 18.01 -15.39 0.21
N ALA A 108 17.33 -15.86 1.25
CA ALA A 108 17.70 -15.62 2.63
C ALA A 108 18.46 -16.83 3.17
N THR A 109 19.47 -16.57 3.98
CA THR A 109 20.36 -17.59 4.56
C THR A 109 20.57 -17.32 6.04
N LEU A 110 20.29 -18.32 6.87
CA LEU A 110 20.84 -18.41 8.22
C LEU A 110 22.00 -19.41 8.20
N THR A 111 23.19 -18.97 8.62
CA THR A 111 24.40 -19.80 8.62
C THR A 111 24.44 -20.72 9.84
N ARG A 112 25.29 -21.75 9.77
CA ARG A 112 25.58 -22.63 10.91
C ARG A 112 26.26 -21.96 12.10
N ASP A 113 26.67 -20.70 11.96
CA ASP A 113 27.29 -19.93 13.04
C ASP A 113 26.27 -19.48 14.09
N VAL A 114 24.97 -19.51 13.77
CA VAL A 114 23.89 -19.30 14.74
C VAL A 114 23.87 -20.43 15.77
N LYS A 115 23.76 -20.05 17.04
CA LYS A 115 23.76 -20.98 18.17
C LYS A 115 22.61 -20.78 19.14
N ASP A 116 22.19 -21.87 19.78
CA ASP A 116 21.33 -21.80 20.95
C ASP A 116 22.10 -21.34 22.21
N LEU A 117 21.38 -21.17 23.32
CA LEU A 117 21.98 -20.79 24.60
C LEU A 117 22.89 -21.86 25.22
N ALA A 118 22.80 -23.11 24.76
CA ALA A 118 23.70 -24.20 25.15
C ALA A 118 24.99 -24.24 24.29
N GLY A 119 25.10 -23.39 23.26
CA GLY A 119 26.24 -23.28 22.37
C GLY A 119 26.22 -24.27 21.21
N ASN A 120 25.12 -24.99 20.99
CA ASN A 120 24.97 -25.88 19.83
C ASN A 120 24.76 -25.05 18.57
N SER A 121 25.34 -25.49 17.45
CA SER A 121 25.20 -24.85 16.13
C SER A 121 24.16 -25.57 15.26
N MET A 122 23.65 -24.86 14.23
CA MET A 122 22.78 -25.50 13.23
C MET A 122 23.49 -26.66 12.51
N ALA A 123 22.74 -27.73 12.21
CA ALA A 123 23.24 -28.88 11.45
C ALA A 123 23.68 -28.50 10.03
N SER A 124 22.95 -27.60 9.38
CA SER A 124 23.24 -27.03 8.06
C SER A 124 22.77 -25.58 7.99
N ASN A 125 23.24 -24.83 6.99
CA ASN A 125 22.65 -23.52 6.71
C ASN A 125 21.15 -23.72 6.40
N MET A 126 20.31 -22.85 6.94
CA MET A 126 18.93 -22.73 6.48
C MET A 126 18.90 -21.76 5.31
N VAL A 127 18.36 -22.20 4.18
CA VAL A 127 18.28 -21.41 2.95
C VAL A 127 16.86 -21.49 2.42
N TRP A 128 16.25 -20.33 2.20
CA TRP A 128 14.95 -20.24 1.55
C TRP A 128 14.94 -19.10 0.54
N ASN A 129 14.07 -19.23 -0.45
CA ASN A 129 13.91 -18.21 -1.47
C ASN A 129 12.49 -17.65 -1.46
N PHE A 130 12.34 -16.43 -1.95
CA PHE A 130 11.05 -15.81 -2.20
C PHE A 130 11.16 -14.87 -3.40
N THR A 131 10.02 -14.61 -4.04
CA THR A 131 9.92 -13.71 -5.19
C THR A 131 9.08 -12.50 -4.81
N THR A 132 9.66 -11.31 -4.96
CA THR A 132 8.93 -10.05 -4.73
C THR A 132 7.82 -9.87 -5.76
N GLY A 133 6.74 -9.23 -5.33
CA GLY A 133 5.68 -8.71 -6.18
C GLY A 133 6.16 -7.57 -7.06
N GLY A 134 5.23 -7.07 -7.86
CA GLY A 134 5.51 -6.13 -8.94
C GLY A 134 5.83 -6.86 -10.24
N THR A 135 5.12 -6.46 -11.29
CA THR A 135 5.32 -7.00 -12.63
C THR A 135 6.38 -6.20 -13.38
N LEU A 136 7.08 -6.85 -14.32
CA LEU A 136 7.86 -6.13 -15.34
C LEU A 136 6.96 -5.32 -16.28
N THR A 137 5.66 -5.60 -16.29
CA THR A 137 4.65 -4.80 -16.99
C THR A 137 4.22 -3.64 -16.12
N ALA A 138 4.15 -2.44 -16.72
CA ALA A 138 3.70 -1.23 -16.04
C ALA A 138 2.28 -1.39 -15.46
N LEU A 139 2.04 -0.82 -14.29
CA LEU A 139 0.71 -0.71 -13.70
C LEU A 139 -0.15 0.20 -14.57
N ASN A 140 -1.31 -0.28 -15.03
CA ASN A 140 -2.20 0.53 -15.83
C ASN A 140 -2.86 1.62 -14.97
N ALA A 141 -3.02 2.83 -15.53
CA ALA A 141 -3.79 3.90 -14.90
C ALA A 141 -5.24 3.47 -14.63
N VAL A 142 -5.91 4.13 -13.68
CA VAL A 142 -7.34 3.91 -13.41
C VAL A 142 -8.14 4.70 -14.44
N ASN A 143 -9.05 4.02 -15.17
CA ASN A 143 -9.88 4.69 -16.16
C ASN A 143 -11.03 5.45 -15.49
N LEU A 144 -11.00 6.77 -15.59
CA LEU A 144 -12.01 7.65 -14.98
C LEU A 144 -13.27 7.83 -15.83
N GLY A 145 -13.25 7.40 -17.11
CA GLY A 145 -14.35 7.63 -18.04
C GLY A 145 -14.84 9.09 -18.02
N ALA A 146 -16.15 9.29 -17.99
CA ALA A 146 -16.75 10.62 -17.96
C ALA A 146 -16.45 11.43 -16.68
N SER A 147 -16.04 10.79 -15.57
CA SER A 147 -15.64 11.53 -14.36
C SER A 147 -14.34 12.31 -14.56
N GLU A 148 -13.53 11.96 -15.57
CA GLU A 148 -12.33 12.72 -15.94
C GLU A 148 -12.64 14.15 -16.36
N ASN A 149 -13.88 14.49 -16.72
CA ASN A 149 -14.20 15.86 -17.11
C ASN A 149 -14.36 16.81 -15.91
N TYR A 150 -14.32 16.31 -14.67
CA TYR A 150 -14.64 17.07 -13.47
C TYR A 150 -13.44 17.17 -12.53
N VAL A 151 -13.13 18.38 -12.08
CA VAL A 151 -12.12 18.62 -11.02
C VAL A 151 -12.72 18.34 -9.64
N VAL A 152 -14.03 18.56 -9.48
CA VAL A 152 -14.80 18.12 -8.31
C VAL A 152 -16.07 17.43 -8.80
N LEU A 153 -16.29 16.19 -8.37
CA LEU A 153 -17.52 15.45 -8.61
C LEU A 153 -18.02 14.87 -7.29
N ALA A 154 -19.26 15.17 -6.93
CA ALA A 154 -19.85 14.72 -5.67
C ALA A 154 -21.27 14.16 -5.89
N LYS A 155 -21.78 13.42 -4.91
CA LYS A 155 -23.15 12.88 -4.97
C LYS A 155 -24.16 13.61 -4.11
N THR A 156 -23.75 14.10 -2.93
CA THR A 156 -24.68 14.62 -1.90
C THR A 156 -24.56 16.12 -1.68
N ALA A 157 -23.37 16.70 -1.72
CA ALA A 157 -23.17 18.14 -1.57
C ALA A 157 -21.80 18.61 -2.07
N ILE A 158 -21.73 19.90 -2.44
CA ILE A 158 -20.48 20.65 -2.59
C ILE A 158 -20.63 21.92 -1.77
N ASN A 159 -19.91 22.05 -0.67
CA ASN A 159 -20.02 23.20 0.23
C ASN A 159 -18.73 23.98 0.26
N ASN A 160 -18.84 25.31 0.13
CA ASN A 160 -17.70 26.21 0.16
C ASN A 160 -17.94 27.32 1.19
N SER A 161 -17.06 27.49 2.18
CA SER A 161 -17.27 28.48 3.26
C SER A 161 -16.49 29.79 3.09
N LEU A 162 -15.41 29.79 2.28
CA LEU A 162 -14.58 30.95 1.95
C LEU A 162 -14.28 30.99 0.45
N THR A 163 -13.82 32.12 -0.08
CA THR A 163 -13.55 32.27 -1.52
C THR A 163 -12.46 31.30 -2.00
N SER A 164 -12.85 30.34 -2.83
CA SER A 164 -11.97 29.37 -3.48
C SER A 164 -11.57 29.84 -4.88
N ILE A 165 -10.53 29.22 -5.44
CA ILE A 165 -10.10 29.36 -6.84
C ILE A 165 -10.08 27.96 -7.44
N ILE A 166 -11.00 27.68 -8.35
CA ILE A 166 -11.17 26.35 -8.93
C ILE A 166 -10.94 26.43 -10.44
N THR A 167 -10.10 25.55 -10.98
CA THR A 167 -9.84 25.43 -12.41
C THR A 167 -10.27 24.04 -12.87
N GLY A 168 -11.33 24.00 -13.69
CA GLY A 168 -12.01 22.79 -14.14
C GLY A 168 -13.50 22.78 -13.77
N ASP A 169 -14.22 21.79 -14.29
CA ASP A 169 -15.68 21.69 -14.12
C ASP A 169 -16.07 20.99 -12.81
N LEU A 170 -17.21 21.39 -12.23
CA LEU A 170 -17.79 20.79 -11.04
C LEU A 170 -19.08 20.05 -11.39
N GLY A 171 -19.30 18.88 -10.79
CA GLY A 171 -20.50 18.07 -10.97
C GLY A 171 -21.12 17.63 -9.65
N LEU A 172 -22.45 17.71 -9.55
CA LEU A 172 -23.21 17.17 -8.42
C LEU A 172 -24.40 16.33 -8.92
N SER A 173 -24.41 15.03 -8.59
CA SER A 173 -25.53 14.15 -8.92
C SER A 173 -25.58 12.91 -8.03
N PRO A 174 -26.75 12.50 -7.51
CA PRO A 174 -28.09 12.91 -7.92
C PRO A 174 -28.64 14.14 -7.17
N ALA A 175 -27.87 14.75 -6.27
CA ALA A 175 -28.32 15.94 -5.57
C ALA A 175 -28.51 17.14 -6.51
N ALA A 176 -29.50 17.98 -6.18
CA ALA A 176 -29.85 19.18 -6.92
C ALA A 176 -28.87 20.33 -6.66
N THR A 177 -28.89 21.35 -7.52
CA THR A 177 -28.05 22.57 -7.45
C THR A 177 -28.13 23.25 -6.07
N SER A 178 -29.27 23.14 -5.38
CA SER A 178 -29.46 23.67 -4.01
C SER A 178 -28.50 23.11 -2.94
N PHE A 179 -27.85 21.97 -3.20
CA PHE A 179 -26.82 21.38 -2.34
C PHE A 179 -25.39 21.85 -2.70
N ILE A 180 -25.27 22.73 -3.68
CA ILE A 180 -24.04 23.47 -3.98
C ILE A 180 -24.13 24.84 -3.28
N THR A 181 -23.32 25.06 -2.26
CA THR A 181 -23.41 26.27 -1.41
C THR A 181 -22.11 27.06 -1.38
N GLY A 182 -22.24 28.38 -1.19
CA GLY A 182 -21.10 29.30 -1.01
C GLY A 182 -20.21 29.55 -2.24
N LEU A 183 -20.66 29.11 -3.42
CA LEU A 183 -20.00 29.40 -4.70
C LEU A 183 -20.63 30.59 -5.46
N ALA A 184 -21.71 31.20 -4.94
CA ALA A 184 -22.40 32.33 -5.59
C ALA A 184 -22.71 32.05 -7.07
N LEU A 185 -23.43 30.96 -7.33
CA LEU A 185 -23.71 30.49 -8.67
C LEU A 185 -24.60 31.47 -9.44
N THR A 186 -24.31 31.63 -10.73
CA THR A 186 -25.17 32.30 -11.71
C THR A 186 -25.66 31.27 -12.71
N ASP A 187 -26.98 31.08 -12.78
CA ASP A 187 -27.58 30.09 -13.67
C ASP A 187 -27.40 30.46 -15.14
N ALA A 188 -27.13 29.44 -15.96
CA ALA A 188 -27.13 29.50 -17.42
C ALA A 188 -27.91 28.30 -17.97
N THR A 189 -28.07 28.22 -19.29
CA THR A 189 -28.81 27.12 -19.92
C THR A 189 -28.01 25.82 -19.84
N GLY A 190 -28.40 24.91 -18.93
CA GLY A 190 -27.80 23.58 -18.77
C GLY A 190 -26.56 23.53 -17.87
N TYR A 191 -26.10 24.66 -17.34
CA TYR A 191 -24.98 24.74 -16.39
C TYR A 191 -25.09 26.04 -15.57
N ALA A 192 -24.24 26.21 -14.57
CA ALA A 192 -24.06 27.47 -13.85
C ALA A 192 -22.59 27.92 -13.90
N THR A 193 -22.35 29.19 -13.59
CA THR A 193 -21.01 29.79 -13.50
C THR A 193 -20.77 30.41 -12.13
N SER A 194 -19.50 30.67 -11.82
CA SER A 194 -19.09 31.40 -10.62
C SER A 194 -17.81 32.18 -10.90
N ALA A 195 -17.64 33.34 -10.27
CA ALA A 195 -16.37 34.08 -10.30
C ALA A 195 -15.20 33.31 -9.63
N GLN A 196 -15.51 32.29 -8.83
CA GLN A 196 -14.54 31.42 -8.17
C GLN A 196 -14.04 30.27 -9.06
N ILE A 197 -14.65 30.08 -10.23
CA ILE A 197 -14.48 28.87 -11.06
C ILE A 197 -14.11 29.27 -12.49
N THR A 198 -12.92 28.86 -12.91
CA THR A 198 -12.53 28.81 -14.33
C THR A 198 -13.00 27.48 -14.90
N GLY A 199 -14.28 27.43 -15.28
CA GLY A 199 -14.99 26.21 -15.66
C GLY A 199 -16.50 26.39 -15.57
N ARG A 200 -17.23 25.29 -15.52
CA ARG A 200 -18.69 25.24 -15.39
C ARG A 200 -19.12 24.37 -14.21
N VAL A 201 -20.30 24.69 -13.67
CA VAL A 201 -20.93 23.91 -12.61
C VAL A 201 -22.16 23.21 -13.17
N TYR A 202 -22.27 21.92 -12.92
CA TYR A 202 -23.37 21.09 -13.38
C TYR A 202 -24.03 20.40 -12.18
N ALA A 203 -25.36 20.31 -12.20
CA ALA A 203 -26.12 19.58 -11.20
C ALA A 203 -27.32 18.82 -11.81
N ALA A 204 -27.85 17.85 -11.06
CA ALA A 204 -28.83 16.89 -11.55
C ALA A 204 -30.20 17.50 -11.93
N ASP A 205 -30.54 18.69 -11.45
CA ASP A 205 -31.80 19.40 -11.73
C ASP A 205 -31.70 20.42 -12.87
N MET A 206 -30.55 20.50 -13.55
CA MET A 206 -30.35 21.39 -14.70
C MET A 206 -30.94 20.81 -15.99
N ALA A 207 -31.08 21.65 -17.01
CA ALA A 207 -31.64 21.26 -18.30
C ALA A 207 -30.80 20.19 -19.03
N ASP A 208 -31.46 19.35 -19.83
CA ASP A 208 -30.81 18.35 -20.67
C ASP A 208 -29.73 18.95 -21.59
N PRO A 209 -28.62 18.24 -21.84
CA PRO A 209 -28.32 16.85 -21.46
C PRO A 209 -27.58 16.70 -20.12
N THR A 210 -27.60 17.70 -19.24
CA THR A 210 -26.78 17.71 -18.02
C THR A 210 -27.07 16.55 -17.05
N PRO A 211 -28.33 16.22 -16.74
CA PRO A 211 -28.62 15.13 -15.80
C PRO A 211 -28.07 13.77 -16.25
N ILE A 212 -28.24 13.41 -17.54
CA ILE A 212 -27.78 12.12 -18.08
C ILE A 212 -26.25 12.03 -18.15
N ASN A 213 -25.58 13.14 -18.48
CA ASN A 213 -24.12 13.20 -18.50
C ASN A 213 -23.55 13.04 -17.08
N LEU A 214 -24.17 13.67 -16.08
CA LEU A 214 -23.76 13.53 -14.68
C LEU A 214 -24.02 12.13 -14.12
N THR A 215 -25.15 11.50 -14.46
CA THR A 215 -25.38 10.09 -14.10
C THR A 215 -24.25 9.20 -14.63
N THR A 216 -23.87 9.37 -15.89
CA THR A 216 -22.75 8.63 -16.51
C THR A 216 -21.42 8.91 -15.80
N ALA A 217 -21.13 10.17 -15.49
CA ALA A 217 -19.91 10.55 -14.78
C ALA A 217 -19.83 9.93 -13.38
N VAL A 218 -20.94 9.93 -12.63
CA VAL A 218 -21.00 9.32 -11.29
C VAL A 218 -20.84 7.80 -11.36
N GLU A 219 -21.45 7.12 -12.34
CA GLU A 219 -21.26 5.69 -12.55
C GLU A 219 -19.80 5.35 -12.91
N ASN A 220 -19.15 6.17 -13.74
CA ASN A 220 -17.74 6.01 -14.07
C ASN A 220 -16.83 6.29 -12.86
N MET A 221 -17.15 7.27 -12.00
CA MET A 221 -16.45 7.48 -10.72
C MET A 221 -16.54 6.25 -9.82
N ILE A 222 -17.73 5.65 -9.68
CA ILE A 222 -17.92 4.43 -8.88
C ILE A 222 -17.13 3.26 -9.49
N THR A 223 -17.14 3.14 -10.82
CA THR A 223 -16.38 2.12 -11.54
C THR A 223 -14.88 2.29 -11.33
N ALA A 224 -14.36 3.51 -11.42
CA ALA A 224 -12.97 3.85 -11.17
C ALA A 224 -12.56 3.57 -9.72
N TYR A 225 -13.42 3.90 -8.76
CA TYR A 225 -13.21 3.55 -7.35
C TYR A 225 -13.06 2.03 -7.17
N ASN A 226 -13.97 1.23 -7.73
CA ASN A 226 -13.92 -0.22 -7.62
C ASN A 226 -12.70 -0.81 -8.35
N ASP A 227 -12.39 -0.33 -9.55
CA ASP A 227 -11.17 -0.73 -10.28
C ASP A 227 -9.90 -0.50 -9.44
N ALA A 228 -9.76 0.68 -8.85
CA ALA A 228 -8.63 0.99 -7.97
C ALA A 228 -8.60 0.11 -6.70
N ALA A 229 -9.75 -0.10 -6.06
CA ALA A 229 -9.89 -0.90 -4.84
C ALA A 229 -9.59 -2.39 -5.07
N ASP A 230 -9.95 -2.90 -6.25
CA ASP A 230 -9.84 -4.31 -6.61
C ASP A 230 -8.53 -4.67 -7.31
N ARG A 231 -7.61 -3.70 -7.55
CA ARG A 231 -6.29 -3.99 -8.11
C ARG A 231 -5.58 -5.08 -7.25
N PRO A 232 -5.18 -6.21 -7.86
CA PRO A 232 -4.58 -7.31 -7.11
C PRO A 232 -3.07 -7.12 -6.95
N SER A 233 -2.46 -7.94 -6.06
CA SER A 233 -1.00 -8.10 -5.94
C SER A 233 -0.25 -6.80 -5.62
N PRO A 234 -0.50 -6.16 -4.46
CA PRO A 234 0.17 -4.92 -4.07
C PRO A 234 1.70 -5.10 -4.00
N ASP A 235 2.41 -4.11 -4.54
CA ASP A 235 3.86 -3.95 -4.44
C ASP A 235 4.30 -3.65 -3.02
N PHE A 236 3.46 -2.89 -2.30
CA PHE A 236 3.72 -2.44 -0.93
C PHE A 236 2.51 -2.73 -0.05
N VAL A 237 2.75 -3.41 1.07
CA VAL A 237 1.71 -3.78 2.02
C VAL A 237 2.04 -3.14 3.36
N GLU A 238 1.05 -2.45 3.93
CA GLU A 238 1.11 -1.79 5.24
C GLU A 238 2.36 -0.91 5.41
N LEU A 239 2.79 -0.22 4.34
CA LEU A 239 4.00 0.60 4.38
C LEU A 239 3.92 1.60 5.54
N ALA A 240 4.95 1.55 6.40
CA ALA A 240 5.07 2.37 7.60
C ALA A 240 3.81 2.33 8.51
N THR A 241 3.08 1.22 8.49
CA THR A 241 1.86 1.00 9.30
C THR A 241 0.82 2.11 9.12
N GLY A 242 0.76 2.71 7.93
CA GLY A 242 -0.16 3.80 7.60
C GLY A 242 0.35 5.21 7.93
N ASN A 243 1.49 5.39 8.59
CA ASN A 243 2.09 6.72 8.76
C ASN A 243 3.20 6.92 7.73
N ILE A 244 2.86 7.55 6.60
CA ILE A 244 3.76 7.67 5.45
C ILE A 244 4.53 8.98 5.42
N GLY A 245 4.50 9.79 6.49
CA GLY A 245 5.23 11.05 6.55
C GLY A 245 6.73 10.88 6.31
N GLY A 246 7.31 11.74 5.47
CA GLY A 246 8.74 11.71 5.12
C GLY A 246 9.16 10.59 4.17
N LYS A 247 8.21 9.82 3.60
CA LYS A 247 8.51 8.76 2.63
C LYS A 247 8.62 9.31 1.21
N THR A 248 9.50 8.67 0.44
CA THR A 248 9.46 8.71 -1.03
C THR A 248 8.72 7.49 -1.53
N LEU A 249 7.64 7.71 -2.28
CA LEU A 249 6.75 6.68 -2.82
C LEU A 249 7.13 6.43 -4.28
N LEU A 250 7.58 5.21 -4.56
CA LEU A 250 7.98 4.75 -5.88
C LEU A 250 6.76 4.24 -6.66
N PRO A 251 6.84 4.10 -7.99
CA PRO A 251 5.73 3.58 -8.78
C PRO A 251 5.27 2.22 -8.27
N GLY A 252 3.95 2.00 -8.30
CA GLY A 252 3.35 0.73 -7.91
C GLY A 252 2.02 0.83 -7.18
N LEU A 253 1.53 -0.35 -6.80
CA LEU A 253 0.30 -0.55 -6.04
C LEU A 253 0.59 -0.67 -4.55
N TYR A 254 -0.05 0.18 -3.75
CA TYR A 254 0.08 0.21 -2.31
C TYR A 254 -1.23 -0.20 -1.65
N LYS A 255 -1.14 -0.93 -0.54
CA LYS A 255 -2.31 -1.37 0.22
C LYS A 255 -2.16 -1.18 1.72
N TRP A 256 -3.17 -0.56 2.31
CA TRP A 256 -3.39 -0.49 3.76
C TRP A 256 -4.81 -0.96 4.11
N THR A 257 -4.89 -1.81 5.12
CA THR A 257 -6.15 -2.29 5.72
C THR A 257 -6.70 -1.32 6.78
N ASN A 258 -5.94 -0.28 7.11
CA ASN A 258 -6.30 0.75 8.09
C ASN A 258 -6.25 2.15 7.46
N SER A 259 -6.44 3.18 8.29
CA SER A 259 -6.27 4.58 7.90
C SER A 259 -4.80 4.92 7.59
N VAL A 260 -4.60 5.87 6.68
CA VAL A 260 -3.29 6.44 6.32
C VAL A 260 -3.20 7.89 6.78
N THR A 261 -2.04 8.27 7.30
CA THR A 261 -1.72 9.60 7.79
C THR A 261 -0.47 10.15 7.11
N ILE A 262 -0.47 11.45 6.80
CA ILE A 262 0.63 12.20 6.18
C ILE A 262 0.99 13.37 7.11
N PRO A 263 1.71 13.11 8.23
CA PRO A 263 2.04 14.15 9.20
C PRO A 263 3.24 15.03 8.83
N SER A 264 4.01 14.64 7.82
CA SER A 264 5.15 15.38 7.26
C SER A 264 5.21 15.15 5.75
N SER A 265 5.92 16.04 5.03
CA SER A 265 5.92 16.03 3.56
C SER A 265 6.37 14.69 2.98
N ILE A 266 5.78 14.32 1.85
CA ILE A 266 6.12 13.10 1.11
C ILE A 266 6.51 13.45 -0.30
N THR A 267 7.29 12.57 -0.92
CA THR A 267 7.66 12.68 -2.32
C THR A 267 7.04 11.53 -3.09
N ILE A 268 6.45 11.79 -4.25
CA ILE A 268 6.09 10.78 -5.24
C ILE A 268 7.10 10.88 -6.37
N SER A 269 7.90 9.84 -6.57
CA SER A 269 9.08 9.89 -7.45
C SER A 269 9.02 8.77 -8.48
N GLY A 270 9.02 9.15 -9.75
CA GLY A 270 8.99 8.25 -10.89
C GLY A 270 8.96 9.03 -12.19
N THR A 271 8.87 8.33 -13.31
CA THR A 271 8.82 8.92 -14.65
C THR A 271 7.42 9.47 -14.96
N ALA A 272 7.29 10.15 -16.11
CA ALA A 272 6.02 10.71 -16.57
C ALA A 272 4.96 9.65 -16.87
N ASP A 273 5.35 8.42 -17.19
CA ASP A 273 4.42 7.34 -17.57
C ASP A 273 4.14 6.36 -16.43
N ASP A 274 4.83 6.51 -15.29
CA ASP A 274 4.64 5.68 -14.13
C ASP A 274 3.29 5.96 -13.46
N VAL A 275 2.75 4.94 -12.78
CA VAL A 275 1.43 4.96 -12.12
C VAL A 275 1.56 4.58 -10.65
N TRP A 276 0.79 5.30 -9.82
CA TRP A 276 0.64 5.02 -8.39
C TRP A 276 -0.82 4.77 -8.08
N ILE A 277 -1.12 3.67 -7.39
CA ILE A 277 -2.46 3.40 -6.88
C ILE A 277 -2.34 3.10 -5.39
N PHE A 278 -3.01 3.90 -4.57
CA PHE A 278 -3.05 3.76 -3.12
C PHE A 278 -4.42 3.25 -2.68
N GLN A 279 -4.49 2.01 -2.20
CA GLN A 279 -5.70 1.40 -1.63
C GLN A 279 -5.73 1.60 -0.12
N ILE A 280 -6.69 2.38 0.37
CA ILE A 280 -6.83 2.74 1.78
C ILE A 280 -8.21 2.31 2.27
N ALA A 281 -8.23 1.29 3.13
CA ALA A 281 -9.48 0.77 3.71
C ALA A 281 -10.06 1.65 4.83
N GLY A 282 -9.26 2.56 5.40
CA GLY A 282 -9.70 3.55 6.38
C GLY A 282 -9.78 4.97 5.81
N ASN A 283 -9.51 5.94 6.69
CA ASN A 283 -9.44 7.36 6.34
C ASN A 283 -8.06 7.72 5.75
N LEU A 284 -8.00 8.80 4.98
CA LEU A 284 -6.77 9.47 4.59
C LEU A 284 -6.70 10.84 5.25
N SER A 285 -5.68 11.13 6.04
CA SER A 285 -5.52 12.43 6.68
C SER A 285 -4.14 13.04 6.43
N MET A 286 -4.10 14.28 5.96
CA MET A 286 -2.88 15.05 5.76
C MET A 286 -2.85 16.22 6.74
N SER A 287 -1.74 16.39 7.46
CA SER A 287 -1.59 17.47 8.43
C SER A 287 -1.50 18.85 7.77
N SER A 288 -1.80 19.90 8.54
CA SER A 288 -1.65 21.29 8.11
C SER A 288 -0.23 21.62 7.64
N GLY A 289 -0.12 22.43 6.58
CA GLY A 289 1.15 22.92 6.04
C GLY A 289 2.04 21.86 5.37
N ILE A 290 1.56 20.62 5.27
CA ILE A 290 2.31 19.53 4.63
C ILE A 290 2.13 19.58 3.13
N ASN A 291 3.18 19.23 2.38
CA ASN A 291 3.16 19.24 0.92
C ASN A 291 3.51 17.86 0.37
N MET A 292 2.85 17.49 -0.72
CA MET A 292 3.26 16.41 -1.60
C MET A 292 4.10 16.99 -2.73
N THR A 293 5.25 16.37 -3.01
CA THR A 293 6.15 16.80 -4.09
C THR A 293 6.25 15.72 -5.15
N LEU A 294 6.15 16.11 -6.43
CA LEU A 294 6.39 15.22 -7.56
C LEU A 294 7.85 15.34 -8.04
N GLU A 295 8.53 14.21 -8.20
CA GLU A 295 9.92 14.13 -8.67
C GLU A 295 10.07 13.15 -9.85
N GLY A 296 11.16 13.28 -10.61
CA GLY A 296 11.50 12.35 -11.70
C GLY A 296 10.66 12.49 -12.97
N GLY A 297 9.68 13.39 -12.97
CA GLY A 297 8.70 13.57 -14.04
C GLY A 297 7.31 13.03 -13.71
N ALA A 298 7.10 12.49 -12.50
CA ALA A 298 5.79 12.02 -12.03
C ALA A 298 4.69 13.08 -12.25
N GLN A 299 3.50 12.63 -12.66
CA GLN A 299 2.37 13.50 -13.01
C GLN A 299 1.15 13.17 -12.14
N ALA A 300 0.47 14.20 -11.64
CA ALA A 300 -0.75 14.07 -10.83
C ALA A 300 -1.83 13.19 -11.49
N LYS A 301 -2.00 13.28 -12.81
CA LYS A 301 -2.98 12.46 -13.55
C LYS A 301 -2.75 10.94 -13.47
N ASN A 302 -1.54 10.50 -13.09
CA ASN A 302 -1.21 9.08 -12.95
C ASN A 302 -1.17 8.59 -11.50
N ILE A 303 -1.61 9.43 -10.56
CA ILE A 303 -1.59 9.14 -9.12
C ILE A 303 -3.04 9.00 -8.64
N PHE A 304 -3.41 7.81 -8.16
CA PHE A 304 -4.77 7.49 -7.76
C PHE A 304 -4.84 7.09 -6.29
N TRP A 305 -5.70 7.77 -5.54
CA TRP A 305 -5.95 7.53 -4.12
C TRP A 305 -7.36 7.00 -3.94
N GLN A 306 -7.50 5.69 -3.73
CA GLN A 306 -8.76 5.07 -3.38
C GLN A 306 -8.89 5.06 -1.85
N VAL A 307 -9.92 5.74 -1.33
CA VAL A 307 -10.15 5.89 0.11
C VAL A 307 -11.54 5.40 0.48
N ALA A 308 -11.64 4.37 1.31
CA ALA A 308 -12.92 3.82 1.75
C ALA A 308 -13.57 4.63 2.88
N GLY A 309 -12.77 5.29 3.71
CA GLY A 309 -13.21 6.26 4.70
C GLY A 309 -13.25 7.69 4.16
N GLU A 310 -13.09 8.65 5.06
CA GLU A 310 -13.04 10.09 4.73
C GLU A 310 -11.61 10.50 4.35
N ALA A 311 -11.51 11.51 3.48
CA ALA A 311 -10.24 12.16 3.15
C ALA A 311 -10.23 13.61 3.67
N THR A 312 -9.24 13.95 4.49
CA THR A 312 -9.14 15.27 5.14
C THR A 312 -7.75 15.87 4.94
N PHE A 313 -7.71 17.10 4.43
CA PHE A 313 -6.50 17.84 4.14
C PHE A 313 -6.43 19.09 5.02
N GLY A 314 -5.43 19.13 5.89
CA GLY A 314 -5.24 20.20 6.87
C GLY A 314 -4.99 21.57 6.24
N THR A 315 -5.13 22.62 7.03
CA THR A 315 -4.96 24.00 6.56
C THR A 315 -3.64 24.18 5.81
N THR A 316 -3.66 24.89 4.67
CA THR A 316 -2.49 25.20 3.84
C THR A 316 -1.66 23.99 3.39
N SER A 317 -2.21 22.77 3.42
CA SER A 317 -1.55 21.59 2.84
C SER A 317 -1.61 21.61 1.30
N HIS A 318 -0.76 20.86 0.62
CA HIS A 318 -0.76 20.69 -0.83
C HIS A 318 -0.83 19.23 -1.23
N PHE A 319 -1.86 18.86 -2.01
CA PHE A 319 -2.14 17.49 -2.42
C PHE A 319 -1.99 17.31 -3.95
N GLU A 320 -1.48 16.14 -4.36
CA GLU A 320 -1.30 15.76 -5.77
C GLU A 320 -2.04 14.45 -6.08
N GLY A 321 -2.85 14.46 -7.14
CA GLY A 321 -3.44 13.24 -7.71
C GLY A 321 -4.97 13.18 -7.69
N VAL A 322 -5.49 12.10 -8.24
CA VAL A 322 -6.92 11.80 -8.34
C VAL A 322 -7.39 11.10 -7.07
N LEU A 323 -8.33 11.70 -6.35
CA LEU A 323 -8.89 11.19 -5.12
C LEU A 323 -10.26 10.57 -5.37
N LEU A 324 -10.35 9.25 -5.23
CA LEU A 324 -11.56 8.43 -5.34
C LEU A 324 -12.03 8.06 -3.93
N SER A 325 -12.89 8.88 -3.34
CA SER A 325 -13.41 8.68 -1.98
C SER A 325 -14.78 8.03 -1.98
N MET A 326 -14.96 6.97 -1.18
CA MET A 326 -16.28 6.38 -0.92
C MET A 326 -17.15 7.27 -0.04
N THR A 327 -16.54 8.14 0.76
CA THR A 327 -17.27 9.06 1.64
C THR A 327 -16.92 10.52 1.32
N GLY A 328 -16.65 11.34 2.32
CA GLY A 328 -16.43 12.77 2.19
C GLY A 328 -14.98 13.09 1.81
N ILE A 329 -14.81 14.27 1.19
CA ILE A 329 -13.51 14.91 1.00
C ILE A 329 -13.58 16.30 1.61
N THR A 330 -12.69 16.61 2.55
CA THR A 330 -12.64 17.93 3.21
C THR A 330 -11.27 18.57 3.01
N PHE A 331 -11.26 19.75 2.40
CA PHE A 331 -10.11 20.62 2.35
C PHE A 331 -10.30 21.75 3.35
N GLN A 332 -9.48 21.77 4.40
CA GLN A 332 -9.48 22.85 5.37
C GLN A 332 -8.89 24.13 4.77
N THR A 333 -9.03 25.22 5.53
CA THR A 333 -8.68 26.57 5.08
C THR A 333 -7.35 26.67 4.33
N GLY A 334 -7.41 27.15 3.09
CA GLY A 334 -6.24 27.42 2.25
C GLY A 334 -5.46 26.20 1.77
N ALA A 335 -5.93 24.96 2.01
CA ALA A 335 -5.35 23.78 1.38
C ALA A 335 -5.47 23.86 -0.16
N THR A 336 -4.55 23.23 -0.87
CA THR A 336 -4.48 23.26 -2.33
C THR A 336 -4.38 21.86 -2.91
N MET A 337 -4.85 21.70 -4.15
CA MET A 337 -4.85 20.43 -4.86
C MET A 337 -4.52 20.65 -6.34
N ASN A 338 -3.64 19.80 -6.87
CA ASN A 338 -3.49 19.55 -8.29
C ASN A 338 -3.95 18.11 -8.59
N GLY A 339 -5.14 17.96 -9.17
CA GLY A 339 -5.80 16.67 -9.24
C GLY A 339 -7.32 16.73 -9.39
N ARG A 340 -8.02 15.70 -8.94
CA ARG A 340 -9.49 15.62 -8.97
C ARG A 340 -10.04 15.12 -7.65
N ALA A 341 -11.05 15.79 -7.09
CA ALA A 341 -11.76 15.37 -5.89
C ALA A 341 -13.09 14.69 -6.26
N LEU A 342 -13.09 13.35 -6.28
CA LEU A 342 -14.21 12.53 -6.70
C LEU A 342 -14.81 11.81 -5.49
N ALA A 343 -15.90 12.34 -4.94
CA ALA A 343 -16.52 11.87 -3.70
C ALA A 343 -17.88 11.19 -3.95
N GLN A 344 -18.08 10.00 -3.41
CA GLN A 344 -19.40 9.35 -3.42
C GLN A 344 -20.37 9.93 -2.38
N THR A 345 -19.94 10.90 -1.56
CA THR A 345 -20.83 11.74 -0.75
C THR A 345 -20.60 13.22 -1.05
N ALA A 346 -19.95 13.96 -0.16
CA ALA A 346 -19.79 15.40 -0.22
C ALA A 346 -18.33 15.84 -0.38
N VAL A 347 -18.15 17.02 -0.97
CA VAL A 347 -16.88 17.75 -0.97
C VAL A 347 -17.05 19.06 -0.21
N VAL A 348 -16.16 19.33 0.74
CA VAL A 348 -16.15 20.54 1.57
C VAL A 348 -14.87 21.33 1.31
N LEU A 349 -15.04 22.61 1.03
CA LEU A 349 -14.00 23.58 0.72
C LEU A 349 -14.07 24.80 1.66
N GLU A 350 -12.92 25.34 2.02
CA GLU A 350 -12.74 26.50 2.87
C GLU A 350 -11.72 27.49 2.27
N GLY A 351 -11.98 27.98 1.06
CA GLY A 351 -11.08 28.94 0.41
C GLY A 351 -9.83 28.27 -0.14
N ASN A 352 -10.06 27.21 -0.92
CA ASN A 352 -9.02 26.34 -1.46
C ASN A 352 -8.68 26.70 -2.90
N SER A 353 -7.47 26.32 -3.34
CA SER A 353 -7.11 26.29 -4.75
C SER A 353 -7.17 24.85 -5.25
N VAL A 354 -8.07 24.55 -6.20
CA VAL A 354 -8.22 23.19 -6.76
C VAL A 354 -8.11 23.29 -8.27
N SER A 355 -7.09 22.66 -8.86
CA SER A 355 -6.88 22.64 -10.31
C SER A 355 -6.86 21.23 -10.85
N GLU A 356 -7.48 21.02 -12.02
CA GLU A 356 -7.32 19.77 -12.75
C GLU A 356 -5.84 19.48 -13.09
N PRO A 357 -5.44 18.19 -13.15
CA PRO A 357 -4.05 17.83 -13.42
C PRO A 357 -3.66 18.18 -14.86
N GLN A 358 -2.42 18.66 -15.03
CA GLN A 358 -1.82 18.92 -16.36
C GLN A 358 -1.44 17.65 -17.12
#